data_AF-A0A4S2SKP2-F1
#
_entry.id   AF-A0A4S2SKP2-F1
#
_cell.length_a   1.000
_cell.length_b   1.000
_cell.length_c   1.000
_cell.angle_alpha   90.00
_cell.angle_beta   90.00
_cell.angle_gamma   90.00
#
_symmetry.space_group_name_H-M   'P 1'
#
loop_
_entity.id
_entity.type
_entity.pdbx_description
1 polymer ?
#
loop_
_entity_poly.entity_id
_entity_poly.type
_entity_poly.pdbx_seq_one_letter_code
_entity_poly.pdbx_strand_id
1 'polypeptide(L)'
;MAQAAEVIPPVRPFASGVAYEQKFDGYRALVFTPATPGGRVLLQTRRGALDQGAFPDLVAAAEQLPAGLVLDGELLVWDAEAGALSFEGLQRRAAARTRSDPALAAKLPAFFVAFDLLQQGGRELLDLPYVERRARLEALFTDHALTAPWTLCPMTTDPAQAREWLDSWTDVSGVEGIVRAS
;
A
#
# COMPACT_ATOMS: atom_id res chain seq x y z
N MET A 1 25.97 -24.09 6.63
CA MET A 1 26.21 -23.39 7.91
C MET A 1 26.19 -21.90 7.60
N ALA A 2 25.01 -21.29 7.56
CA ALA A 2 24.86 -19.87 7.21
C ALA A 2 25.01 -19.05 8.49
N GLN A 3 26.03 -18.21 8.53
CA GLN A 3 26.28 -17.28 9.62
C GLN A 3 25.33 -16.09 9.44
N ALA A 4 24.48 -15.83 10.43
CA ALA A 4 23.73 -14.60 10.53
C ALA A 4 24.74 -13.45 10.66
N ALA A 5 24.85 -12.64 9.62
CA ALA A 5 25.51 -11.34 9.68
C ALA A 5 24.43 -10.30 9.96
N GLU A 6 24.20 -10.08 11.24
CA GLU A 6 23.55 -8.89 11.78
C GLU A 6 24.52 -7.71 11.59
N VAL A 7 24.70 -7.28 10.34
CA VAL A 7 25.39 -6.04 10.00
C VAL A 7 24.34 -5.14 9.43
N ILE A 8 23.76 -4.31 10.30
CA ILE A 8 22.96 -3.15 9.89
C ILE A 8 23.89 -2.31 9.01
N PRO A 9 23.66 -2.16 7.70
CA PRO A 9 24.50 -1.32 6.86
C PRO A 9 24.52 0.10 7.46
N PRO A 10 25.67 0.81 7.44
CA PRO A 10 25.73 2.16 7.98
C PRO A 10 24.62 2.98 7.34
N VAL A 11 23.81 3.64 8.18
CA VAL A 11 22.72 4.52 7.74
C VAL A 11 23.31 5.47 6.71
N ARG A 12 23.01 5.24 5.42
CA ARG A 12 23.45 6.18 4.39
C ARG A 12 22.85 7.53 4.78
N PRO A 13 23.62 8.63 4.76
CA PRO A 13 23.05 9.93 5.02
C PRO A 13 21.88 10.13 4.06
N PHE A 14 20.76 10.62 4.61
CA PHE A 14 19.61 10.97 3.78
C PHE A 14 20.05 12.01 2.75
N ALA A 15 19.64 11.82 1.50
CA ALA A 15 20.06 12.64 0.39
C ALA A 15 18.88 13.50 -0.09
N SER A 16 19.15 14.78 -0.33
CA SER A 16 18.19 15.67 -0.98
C SER A 16 17.82 15.17 -2.37
N GLY A 17 16.55 15.27 -2.76
CA GLY A 17 16.07 14.80 -4.07
C GLY A 17 15.78 13.31 -4.13
N VAL A 18 15.81 12.62 -2.99
CA VAL A 18 15.34 11.23 -2.83
C VAL A 18 14.00 11.26 -2.11
N ALA A 19 13.04 10.50 -2.60
CA ALA A 19 11.77 10.31 -1.93
C ALA A 19 11.88 9.24 -0.83
N TYR A 20 11.32 9.53 0.33
CA TYR A 20 11.22 8.65 1.49
C TYR A 20 9.76 8.39 1.81
N GLU A 21 9.41 7.11 1.99
CA GLU A 21 8.05 6.65 2.27
C GLU A 21 8.02 5.76 3.51
N GLN A 22 6.85 5.65 4.15
CA GLN A 22 6.65 4.73 5.27
C GLN A 22 6.80 3.27 4.84
N LYS A 23 7.53 2.48 5.62
CA LYS A 23 7.61 1.02 5.49
C LYS A 23 6.60 0.39 6.42
N PHE A 24 5.51 -0.14 5.88
CA PHE A 24 4.51 -0.86 6.67
C PHE A 24 4.83 -2.35 6.74
N ASP A 25 4.40 -3.02 7.82
CA ASP A 25 4.38 -4.48 7.95
C ASP A 25 3.07 -5.04 7.40
N GLY A 26 3.04 -5.32 6.09
CA GLY A 26 1.85 -5.74 5.36
C GLY A 26 2.14 -6.72 4.23
N TYR A 27 1.18 -6.81 3.29
CA TYR A 27 1.37 -7.53 2.03
C TYR A 27 1.41 -6.55 0.86
N ARG A 28 2.57 -6.42 0.22
CA ARG A 28 2.64 -5.73 -1.08
C ARG A 28 1.68 -6.36 -2.08
N ALA A 29 0.83 -5.52 -2.67
CA ALA A 29 -0.16 -5.91 -3.63
C ALA A 29 -0.34 -4.86 -4.73
N LEU A 30 -0.75 -5.34 -5.90
CA LEU A 30 -1.23 -4.53 -7.00
C LEU A 30 -2.76 -4.53 -7.03
N VAL A 31 -3.34 -3.37 -7.26
CA VAL A 31 -4.78 -3.21 -7.53
C VAL A 31 -4.96 -2.85 -8.99
N PHE A 32 -5.69 -3.69 -9.72
CA PHE A 32 -6.04 -3.47 -11.13
C PHE A 32 -7.51 -3.11 -11.23
N THR A 33 -7.82 -1.93 -11.72
CA THR A 33 -9.20 -1.58 -12.07
C THR A 33 -9.48 -2.02 -13.51
N PRO A 34 -10.73 -2.41 -13.82
CA PRO A 34 -11.09 -2.84 -15.17
C PRO A 34 -10.86 -1.73 -16.20
N ALA A 35 -10.58 -2.09 -17.45
CA ALA A 35 -10.41 -1.12 -18.53
C ALA A 35 -11.65 -0.25 -18.79
N THR A 36 -12.84 -0.76 -18.44
CA THR A 36 -14.12 -0.06 -18.53
C THR A 36 -14.83 -0.08 -17.19
N PRO A 37 -15.66 0.95 -16.87
CA PRO A 37 -16.48 0.95 -15.66
C PRO A 37 -17.35 -0.30 -15.53
N GLY A 38 -17.61 -0.72 -14.28
CA GLY A 38 -18.46 -1.88 -13.96
C GLY A 38 -17.80 -3.25 -14.05
N GLY A 39 -16.53 -3.33 -14.45
CA GLY A 39 -15.75 -4.57 -14.36
C GLY A 39 -15.27 -4.89 -12.93
N ARG A 40 -14.69 -6.08 -12.76
CA ARG A 40 -14.18 -6.53 -11.45
C ARG A 40 -12.77 -6.00 -11.21
N VAL A 41 -12.54 -5.42 -10.03
CA VAL A 41 -11.20 -5.10 -9.53
C VAL A 41 -10.44 -6.39 -9.20
N LEU A 42 -9.17 -6.44 -9.55
CA LEU A 42 -8.28 -7.54 -9.18
C LEU A 42 -7.28 -7.05 -8.15
N LEU A 43 -7.03 -7.88 -7.15
CA LEU A 43 -6.00 -7.65 -6.16
C LEU A 43 -4.98 -8.78 -6.28
N GLN A 44 -3.74 -8.43 -6.62
CA GLN A 44 -2.67 -9.38 -6.83
C GLN A 44 -1.54 -9.17 -5.83
N THR A 45 -1.21 -10.17 -5.02
CA THR A 45 -0.06 -10.08 -4.11
C THR A 45 1.26 -10.24 -4.86
N ARG A 46 2.38 -9.89 -4.22
CA ARG A 46 3.74 -10.05 -4.78
C ARG A 46 4.05 -11.43 -5.36
N ARG A 47 3.39 -12.50 -4.89
CA ARG A 47 3.58 -13.88 -5.40
C ARG A 47 2.70 -14.21 -6.61
N GLY A 48 1.96 -13.23 -7.13
CA GLY A 48 1.06 -13.37 -8.29
C GLY A 48 -0.32 -13.94 -7.96
N ALA A 49 -0.62 -14.23 -6.68
CA ALA A 49 -1.92 -14.77 -6.27
C ALA A 49 -2.99 -13.68 -6.28
N LEU A 50 -4.19 -14.02 -6.77
CA LEU A 50 -5.37 -13.16 -6.77
C LEU A 50 -6.17 -13.34 -5.48
N ASP A 51 -6.25 -12.28 -4.67
CA ASP A 51 -6.80 -12.34 -3.31
C ASP A 51 -8.03 -11.44 -3.09
N GLN A 52 -8.64 -10.89 -4.15
CA GLN A 52 -9.83 -10.04 -4.03
C GLN A 52 -11.01 -10.71 -3.30
N GLY A 53 -11.08 -12.06 -3.27
CA GLY A 53 -12.09 -12.79 -2.51
C GLY A 53 -11.91 -12.71 -0.98
N ALA A 54 -10.68 -12.50 -0.51
CA ALA A 54 -10.33 -12.33 0.90
C ALA A 54 -10.60 -10.90 1.41
N PHE A 55 -10.67 -9.93 0.49
CA PHE A 55 -10.80 -8.50 0.79
C PHE A 55 -12.04 -7.87 0.13
N PRO A 56 -13.27 -8.34 0.46
CA PRO A 56 -14.51 -7.86 -0.16
C PRO A 56 -14.83 -6.38 0.12
N ASP A 57 -14.30 -5.84 1.22
CA ASP A 57 -14.33 -4.42 1.60
C ASP A 57 -13.56 -3.55 0.60
N LEU A 58 -12.35 -3.95 0.23
CA LEU A 58 -11.59 -3.26 -0.83
C LEU A 58 -12.26 -3.40 -2.19
N VAL A 59 -12.86 -4.56 -2.48
CA VAL A 59 -13.60 -4.76 -3.73
C VAL A 59 -14.80 -3.83 -3.82
N ALA A 60 -15.55 -3.68 -2.73
CA ALA A 60 -16.68 -2.75 -2.67
C ALA A 60 -16.22 -1.30 -2.82
N ALA A 61 -15.16 -0.91 -2.11
CA ALA A 61 -14.61 0.44 -2.16
C ALA A 61 -13.97 0.81 -3.52
N ALA A 62 -13.71 -0.16 -4.40
CA ALA A 62 -13.12 0.08 -5.71
C ALA A 62 -14.04 0.89 -6.64
N GLU A 63 -15.31 1.10 -6.29
CA GLU A 63 -16.19 2.03 -6.99
C GLU A 63 -15.67 3.48 -6.99
N GLN A 64 -14.85 3.85 -5.99
CA GLN A 64 -14.20 5.16 -5.93
C GLN A 64 -13.10 5.30 -7.00
N LEU A 65 -12.56 4.17 -7.48
CA LEU A 65 -11.40 4.16 -8.36
C LEU A 65 -11.82 4.25 -9.83
N PRO A 66 -11.20 5.15 -10.62
CA PRO A 66 -11.35 5.17 -12.07
C PRO A 66 -11.00 3.85 -12.75
N ALA A 67 -11.60 3.62 -13.92
CA ALA A 67 -11.25 2.52 -14.81
C ALA A 67 -9.83 2.67 -15.40
N GLY A 68 -9.16 1.53 -15.65
CA GLY A 68 -7.87 1.47 -16.32
C GLY A 68 -6.67 1.87 -15.47
N LEU A 69 -6.74 1.67 -14.16
CA LEU A 69 -5.65 1.93 -13.20
C LEU A 69 -4.91 0.64 -12.83
N VAL A 70 -3.61 0.81 -12.55
CA VAL A 70 -2.81 -0.16 -11.80
C VAL A 70 -2.10 0.59 -10.69
N LEU A 71 -2.46 0.29 -9.44
CA LEU A 71 -1.84 0.86 -8.25
C LEU A 71 -0.89 -0.15 -7.62
N ASP A 72 0.25 0.33 -7.11
CA ASP A 72 1.16 -0.45 -6.26
C ASP A 72 1.12 0.10 -4.85
N GLY A 73 1.04 -0.81 -3.89
CA GLY A 73 0.77 -0.44 -2.51
C GLY A 73 0.94 -1.59 -1.54
N GLU A 74 0.69 -1.27 -0.27
CA GLU A 74 0.70 -2.23 0.82
C GLU A 74 -0.72 -2.50 1.30
N LEU A 75 -1.07 -3.77 1.44
CA LEU A 75 -2.26 -4.20 2.15
C LEU A 75 -2.01 -4.28 3.64
N LEU A 76 -2.89 -3.63 4.39
CA LEU A 76 -2.89 -3.62 5.84
C LEU A 76 -4.27 -4.00 6.37
N VAL A 77 -4.32 -4.43 7.61
CA VAL A 77 -5.55 -4.68 8.34
C VAL A 77 -5.51 -3.93 9.66
N TRP A 78 -6.61 -3.26 9.96
CA TRP A 78 -6.84 -2.65 11.26
C TRP A 78 -7.68 -3.60 12.12
N ASP A 79 -7.21 -3.89 13.33
CA ASP A 79 -8.02 -4.59 14.32
C ASP A 79 -8.88 -3.57 15.06
N ALA A 80 -10.18 -3.57 14.80
CA ALA A 80 -11.10 -2.60 15.37
C ALA A 80 -11.26 -2.75 16.89
N GLU A 81 -11.04 -3.95 17.44
CA GLU A 81 -11.13 -4.20 18.89
C GLU A 81 -9.84 -3.76 19.59
N ALA A 82 -8.68 -4.07 19.00
CA ALA A 82 -7.38 -3.69 19.56
C ALA A 82 -7.03 -2.21 19.30
N GLY A 83 -7.65 -1.58 18.30
CA GLY A 83 -7.36 -0.20 17.92
C GLY A 83 -5.95 -0.02 17.34
N ALA A 84 -5.47 -1.00 16.56
CA ALA A 84 -4.13 -0.99 15.99
C ALA A 84 -4.06 -1.75 14.65
N LEU A 85 -3.00 -1.51 13.89
CA LEU A 85 -2.64 -2.37 12.75
C LEU A 85 -2.31 -3.78 13.23
N SER A 86 -2.79 -4.78 12.51
CA SER A 86 -2.68 -6.20 12.87
C SER A 86 -2.21 -7.04 11.70
N PHE A 87 -0.93 -7.39 11.71
CA PHE A 87 -0.36 -8.34 10.73
C PHE A 87 -0.98 -9.74 10.88
N GLU A 88 -1.29 -10.17 12.11
CA GLU A 88 -2.04 -11.41 12.35
C GLU A 88 -3.45 -11.34 11.74
N GLY A 89 -4.13 -10.20 11.88
CA GLY A 89 -5.41 -9.93 11.25
C GLY A 89 -5.33 -10.03 9.72
N LEU A 90 -4.27 -9.47 9.12
CA LEU A 90 -3.99 -9.60 7.69
C LEU A 90 -3.81 -11.06 7.27
N GLN A 91 -3.03 -11.85 8.02
CA GLN A 91 -2.86 -13.28 7.76
C GLN A 91 -4.19 -14.05 7.83
N ARG A 92 -5.01 -13.76 8.84
CA ARG A 92 -6.35 -14.36 9.02
C ARG A 92 -7.26 -14.02 7.83
N ARG A 93 -7.25 -12.78 7.35
CA ARG A 93 -8.01 -12.34 6.17
C ARG A 93 -7.55 -13.06 4.91
N ALA A 94 -6.24 -13.09 4.65
CA ALA A 94 -5.67 -13.75 3.48
C ALA A 94 -5.91 -15.27 3.46
N ALA A 95 -5.96 -15.93 4.63
CA ALA A 95 -6.29 -17.35 4.72
C ALA A 95 -7.72 -17.67 4.26
N ALA A 96 -8.65 -16.70 4.34
CA ALA A 96 -10.04 -16.84 3.90
C ALA A 96 -10.25 -16.63 2.39
N ARG A 97 -9.18 -16.61 1.57
CA ARG A 97 -9.22 -16.33 0.11
C ARG A 97 -10.30 -17.06 -0.70
N THR A 98 -10.70 -18.27 -0.30
CA THR A 98 -11.67 -19.10 -1.03
C THR A 98 -13.12 -18.77 -0.68
N ARG A 99 -13.37 -17.99 0.37
CA ARG A 99 -14.71 -17.62 0.81
C ARG A 99 -14.70 -16.23 1.41
N SER A 100 -15.32 -15.28 0.71
CA SER A 100 -15.61 -13.95 1.25
C SER A 100 -16.32 -14.07 2.60
N ASP A 101 -15.76 -13.41 3.61
CA ASP A 101 -16.33 -13.30 4.96
C ASP A 101 -16.51 -11.82 5.32
N PRO A 102 -17.71 -11.26 5.07
CA PRO A 102 -18.02 -9.87 5.40
C PRO A 102 -18.02 -9.59 6.92
N ALA A 103 -18.32 -10.58 7.75
CA ALA A 103 -18.31 -10.41 9.20
C ALA A 103 -16.88 -10.28 9.72
N LEU A 104 -15.95 -11.07 9.17
CA LEU A 104 -14.53 -10.90 9.42
C LEU A 104 -14.02 -9.55 8.88
N ALA A 105 -14.50 -9.11 7.70
CA ALA A 105 -14.14 -7.82 7.12
C ALA A 105 -14.53 -6.64 8.02
N ALA A 106 -15.71 -6.70 8.62
CA ALA A 106 -16.18 -5.65 9.51
C ALA A 106 -15.33 -5.53 10.79
N LYS A 107 -14.79 -6.64 11.29
CA LYS A 107 -13.91 -6.67 12.49
C LYS A 107 -12.46 -6.31 12.18
N LEU A 108 -12.02 -6.72 10.99
CA LEU A 108 -10.65 -6.59 10.50
C LEU A 108 -10.66 -5.86 9.13
N PRO A 109 -11.09 -4.59 9.09
CA PRO A 109 -11.14 -3.83 7.84
C PRO A 109 -9.77 -3.70 7.22
N ALA A 110 -9.70 -3.95 5.91
CA ALA A 110 -8.48 -3.81 5.14
C ALA A 110 -8.32 -2.38 4.63
N PHE A 111 -7.06 -1.93 4.58
CA PHE A 111 -6.62 -0.68 3.97
C PHE A 111 -5.62 -0.98 2.87
N PHE A 112 -5.65 -0.18 1.81
CA PHE A 112 -4.65 -0.21 0.76
C PHE A 112 -3.89 1.10 0.76
N VAL A 113 -2.63 1.06 1.19
CA VAL A 113 -1.75 2.22 1.20
C VAL A 113 -0.98 2.27 -0.11
N ALA A 114 -1.43 3.12 -1.04
CA ALA A 114 -0.85 3.27 -2.36
C ALA A 114 0.41 4.14 -2.30
N PHE A 115 1.51 3.66 -2.87
CA PHE A 115 2.76 4.41 -2.99
C PHE A 115 3.19 4.66 -4.45
N ASP A 116 2.64 3.93 -5.43
CA ASP A 116 2.93 4.16 -6.85
C ASP A 116 1.69 3.99 -7.76
N LEU A 117 1.73 4.62 -8.94
CA LEU A 117 0.74 4.52 -10.01
C LEU A 117 1.42 4.00 -11.27
N LEU A 118 1.15 2.74 -11.63
CA LEU A 118 1.81 2.05 -12.73
C LEU A 118 1.05 2.18 -14.06
N GLN A 119 -0.25 2.45 -14.01
CA GLN A 119 -1.09 2.65 -15.20
C GLN A 119 -2.20 3.66 -14.90
N GLN A 120 -2.51 4.53 -15.86
CA GLN A 120 -3.61 5.49 -15.76
C GLN A 120 -4.38 5.55 -17.07
N GLY A 121 -5.71 5.39 -17.00
CA GLY A 121 -6.57 5.42 -18.19
C GLY A 121 -6.18 4.38 -19.25
N GLY A 122 -5.70 3.21 -18.83
CA GLY A 122 -5.26 2.13 -19.71
C GLY A 122 -3.88 2.34 -20.34
N ARG A 123 -3.12 3.37 -19.95
CA ARG A 123 -1.76 3.62 -20.42
C ARG A 123 -0.75 3.33 -19.33
N GLU A 124 0.24 2.49 -19.64
CA GLU A 124 1.36 2.20 -18.75
C GLU A 124 2.21 3.45 -18.50
N LEU A 125 2.68 3.61 -17.27
CA LEU A 125 3.50 4.74 -16.82
C LEU A 125 4.92 4.31 -16.43
N LEU A 126 5.29 3.04 -16.67
CA LEU A 126 6.54 2.44 -16.20
C LEU A 126 7.80 3.11 -16.77
N ASP A 127 7.68 3.75 -17.94
CA ASP A 127 8.76 4.51 -18.57
C ASP A 127 8.94 5.91 -17.96
N LEU A 128 8.00 6.39 -17.15
CA LEU A 128 8.09 7.68 -16.49
C LEU A 128 8.95 7.59 -15.21
N PRO A 129 9.70 8.65 -14.87
CA PRO A 129 10.35 8.76 -13.57
C PRO A 129 9.36 8.64 -12.41
N TYR A 130 9.77 8.06 -11.28
CA TYR A 130 8.91 7.89 -10.10
C TYR A 130 8.25 9.20 -9.65
N VAL A 131 8.96 10.33 -9.68
CA VAL A 131 8.41 11.64 -9.27
C VAL A 131 7.18 12.02 -10.12
N GLU A 132 7.17 11.69 -11.40
CA GLU A 132 6.02 11.95 -12.27
C GLU A 132 4.85 10.99 -11.97
N ARG A 133 5.14 9.71 -11.73
CA ARG A 133 4.12 8.73 -11.33
C ARG A 133 3.50 9.09 -9.98
N ARG A 134 4.34 9.55 -9.04
CA ARG A 134 3.92 10.02 -7.72
C ARG A 134 3.04 11.25 -7.79
N ALA A 135 3.41 12.26 -8.58
CA ALA A 135 2.57 13.44 -8.79
C ALA A 135 1.19 13.07 -9.37
N ARG A 136 1.15 12.09 -10.30
CA ARG A 136 -0.12 11.57 -10.84
C ARG A 136 -0.93 10.79 -9.81
N LEU A 137 -0.28 10.03 -8.93
CA LEU A 137 -0.95 9.35 -7.80
C LEU A 137 -1.58 10.38 -6.85
N GLU A 138 -0.86 11.43 -6.50
CA GLU A 138 -1.37 12.52 -5.64
C GLU A 138 -2.55 13.25 -6.28
N ALA A 139 -2.45 13.54 -7.59
CA ALA A 139 -3.55 14.10 -8.36
C ALA A 139 -4.76 13.16 -8.39
N LEU A 140 -4.56 11.85 -8.60
CA LEU A 140 -5.63 10.85 -8.57
C LEU A 140 -6.39 10.88 -7.23
N PHE A 141 -5.68 10.90 -6.10
CA PHE A 141 -6.30 10.98 -4.77
C PHE A 141 -7.09 12.28 -4.58
N THR A 142 -6.56 13.40 -5.05
CA THR A 142 -7.18 14.72 -4.92
C THR A 142 -8.41 14.86 -5.83
N ASP A 143 -8.26 14.57 -7.13
CA ASP A 143 -9.26 14.78 -8.17
C ASP A 143 -10.49 13.87 -7.98
N HIS A 144 -10.28 12.67 -7.42
CA HIS A 144 -11.35 11.72 -7.13
C HIS A 144 -11.79 11.71 -5.67
N ALA A 145 -11.21 12.58 -4.83
CA ALA A 145 -11.47 12.66 -3.40
C ALA A 145 -11.44 11.27 -2.72
N LEU A 146 -10.41 10.48 -3.04
CA LEU A 146 -10.28 9.12 -2.53
C LEU A 146 -10.13 9.15 -1.00
N THR A 147 -10.87 8.26 -0.34
CA THR A 147 -10.86 8.12 1.12
C THR A 147 -10.69 6.66 1.51
N ALA A 148 -10.65 6.40 2.82
CA ALA A 148 -10.59 5.05 3.36
C ALA A 148 -11.60 4.12 2.65
N PRO A 149 -11.16 2.91 2.25
CA PRO A 149 -9.91 2.25 2.64
C PRO A 149 -8.69 2.58 1.77
N TRP A 150 -8.82 3.48 0.78
CA TRP A 150 -7.71 3.95 -0.04
C TRP A 150 -6.93 5.02 0.71
N THR A 151 -5.64 4.77 0.93
CA THR A 151 -4.77 5.69 1.65
C THR A 151 -3.57 6.02 0.77
N LEU A 152 -3.26 7.30 0.65
CA LEU A 152 -2.03 7.73 -0.01
C LEU A 152 -0.87 7.55 0.98
N CYS A 153 0.17 6.82 0.57
CA CYS A 153 1.38 6.69 1.38
C CYS A 153 2.00 8.08 1.59
N PRO A 154 2.28 8.50 2.84
CA PRO A 154 3.05 9.71 3.11
C PRO A 154 4.43 9.61 2.45
N MET A 155 4.83 10.67 1.76
CA MET A 155 6.13 10.79 1.11
C MET A 155 6.77 12.12 1.47
N THR A 156 8.08 12.10 1.72
CA THR A 156 8.87 13.32 1.88
C THR A 156 10.16 13.26 1.09
N THR A 157 10.59 14.40 0.56
CA THR A 157 11.94 14.58 -0.01
C THR A 157 12.86 15.37 0.92
N ASP A 158 12.36 15.81 2.07
CA ASP A 158 13.13 16.51 3.11
C ASP A 158 13.87 15.48 3.99
N PRO A 159 15.22 15.48 3.97
CA PRO A 159 16.02 14.61 4.81
C PRO A 159 15.76 14.76 6.32
N ALA A 160 15.40 15.96 6.78
CA ALA A 160 15.12 16.22 8.19
C ALA A 160 13.81 15.56 8.61
N GLN A 161 12.76 15.73 7.79
CA GLN A 161 11.48 15.06 8.01
C GLN A 161 11.60 13.53 7.91
N ALA A 162 12.39 13.01 6.95
CA ALA A 162 12.66 11.58 6.86
C ALA A 162 13.34 11.03 8.12
N ARG A 163 14.26 11.80 8.72
CA ARG A 163 14.88 11.45 10.02
C ARG A 163 13.86 11.43 11.14
N GLU A 164 13.03 12.47 11.24
CA GLU A 164 11.97 12.53 12.24
C GLU A 164 11.02 11.33 12.15
N TRP A 165 10.63 10.94 10.94
CA TRP A 165 9.81 9.74 10.73
C TRP A 165 10.50 8.47 11.21
N LEU A 166 11.79 8.31 10.90
CA LEU A 166 12.56 7.14 11.36
C LEU A 166 12.65 7.10 12.90
N ASP A 167 12.81 8.25 13.55
CA ASP A 167 13.01 8.32 14.99
C ASP A 167 11.70 8.20 15.78
N SER A 168 10.56 8.58 15.19
CA SER A 168 9.26 8.65 15.89
C SER A 168 8.25 7.56 15.51
N TRP A 169 8.37 6.96 14.32
CA TRP A 169 7.33 6.03 13.83
C TRP A 169 7.68 4.56 13.99
N THR A 170 8.91 4.20 14.33
CA THR A 170 9.23 2.82 14.73
C THR A 170 8.51 2.40 16.02
N ASP A 171 8.03 3.37 16.80
CA ASP A 171 7.22 3.12 17.99
C ASP A 171 5.74 2.86 17.67
N VAL A 172 5.32 3.07 16.40
CA VAL A 172 3.96 2.80 15.93
C VAL A 172 3.84 1.35 15.47
N SER A 173 2.96 0.59 16.11
CA SER A 173 2.68 -0.80 15.73
C SER A 173 2.28 -0.90 14.24
N GLY A 174 3.01 -1.71 13.48
CA GLY A 174 2.78 -1.94 12.05
C GLY A 174 3.58 -1.04 11.10
N VAL A 175 4.44 -0.14 11.62
CA VAL A 175 5.41 0.63 10.83
C VAL A 175 6.82 0.15 11.18
N GLU A 176 7.54 -0.40 10.20
CA GLU A 176 8.87 -1.00 10.40
C GLU A 176 10.02 -0.01 10.13
N GLY A 177 9.70 1.19 9.64
CA GLY A 177 10.65 2.25 9.34
C GLY A 177 10.30 3.00 8.06
N ILE A 178 11.31 3.32 7.27
CA ILE A 178 11.16 4.07 6.01
C ILE A 178 11.91 3.40 4.86
N VAL A 179 11.41 3.59 3.64
CA VAL A 179 12.05 3.13 2.39
C VAL A 179 12.41 4.31 1.50
N ARG A 180 13.41 4.11 0.63
CA ARG A 180 13.69 5.03 -0.47
C ARG A 180 12.84 4.63 -1.67
N ALA A 181 12.10 5.57 -2.22
CA ALA A 181 11.39 5.40 -3.48
C ALA A 181 12.25 5.88 -4.66
N SER A 182 12.16 5.18 -5.80
CA SER A 182 12.95 5.43 -7.00
C SER A 182 12.23 4.97 -8.26
#